data_AF-A0A1C1A7D7-F1
#
_entry.id   AF-A0A1C1A7D7-F1
#
_cell.length_a   1.000
_cell.length_b   1.000
_cell.length_c   1.000
_cell.angle_alpha   90.00
_cell.angle_beta   90.00
_cell.angle_gamma   90.00
#
_symmetry.space_group_name_H-M   'P 1'
#
loop_
_entity.id
_entity.type
_entity.pdbx_description
1 polymer ?
#
loop_
_entity_poly.entity_id
_entity_poly.type
_entity_poly.pdbx_seq_one_letter_code
_entity_poly.pdbx_strand_id
1 'polypeptide(L)'
;MSEEPAATTFPTTTTWSIHRYNGSEVLPEEDTVAIEAPLTIQLDGEEFATLVYTPSDTIDLVTGFLASEGLIRFIDQIESLTLEEDRGFAHVKLRQLHQLSRQLVSKRFIGSCCGKSRQFYFHNDMRTAKTVTTKLQLTIPQCFHLMNELQEQSAEFRLTGGLHNAALCTVNKLLLTRADIGRHNALDKIYGHILRHRLSVRDKVLAFSGRISSEVALKAAKMGVGILLSKSAPTDLALRLAEDLGITVVGFIRRDHLTVYTHPERIVECR
;
A
#
# COMPACT_ATOMS: atom_id res chain seq x y z
N MET A 1 -23.72 -24.26 -7.16
CA MET A 1 -23.00 -23.22 -7.92
C MET A 1 -23.55 -21.91 -7.44
N SER A 2 -22.92 -21.31 -6.43
CA SER A 2 -23.32 -20.01 -5.87
C SER A 2 -22.63 -18.93 -6.68
N GLU A 3 -23.42 -18.19 -7.46
CA GLU A 3 -22.97 -16.98 -8.16
C GLU A 3 -22.45 -15.97 -7.14
N GLU A 4 -21.22 -15.51 -7.31
CA GLU A 4 -20.70 -14.34 -6.59
C GLU A 4 -21.54 -13.11 -7.00
N PRO A 5 -22.00 -12.29 -6.04
CA PRO A 5 -22.77 -11.10 -6.38
C PRO A 5 -21.91 -10.15 -7.21
N ALA A 6 -22.47 -9.63 -8.30
CA ALA A 6 -21.82 -8.66 -9.17
C ALA A 6 -21.35 -7.46 -8.33
N ALA A 7 -20.03 -7.27 -8.24
CA ALA A 7 -19.44 -6.17 -7.50
C ALA A 7 -19.89 -4.85 -8.13
N THR A 8 -20.56 -4.00 -7.34
CA THR A 8 -20.85 -2.62 -7.73
C THR A 8 -19.52 -1.89 -7.88
N THR A 9 -19.05 -1.71 -9.11
CA THR A 9 -17.79 -0.99 -9.37
C THR A 9 -18.05 0.51 -9.27
N PHE A 10 -17.57 1.13 -8.19
CA PHE A 10 -17.54 2.60 -8.06
C PHE A 10 -16.51 3.19 -9.02
N PRO A 11 -16.79 4.38 -9.59
CA PRO A 11 -15.81 5.04 -10.45
C PRO A 11 -14.59 5.44 -9.62
N THR A 12 -13.39 5.18 -10.15
CA THR A 12 -12.10 5.58 -9.54
C THR A 12 -11.61 6.92 -10.07
N THR A 13 -12.21 7.41 -11.17
CA THR A 13 -11.88 8.67 -11.83
C THR A 13 -13.14 9.41 -12.23
N THR A 14 -13.05 10.73 -12.35
CA THR A 14 -14.11 11.60 -12.89
C THR A 14 -13.52 12.60 -13.87
N THR A 15 -14.35 13.12 -14.77
CA THR A 15 -13.94 14.16 -15.72
C THR A 15 -14.30 15.54 -15.19
N TRP A 16 -13.42 16.52 -15.39
CA TRP A 16 -13.65 17.93 -15.07
C TRP A 16 -13.35 18.80 -16.28
N SER A 17 -14.16 19.84 -16.48
CA SER A 17 -13.84 20.90 -17.43
C SER A 17 -12.73 21.78 -16.87
N ILE A 18 -11.68 21.99 -17.65
CA ILE A 18 -10.48 22.75 -17.28
C ILE A 18 -10.15 23.81 -18.32
N HIS A 19 -9.25 24.73 -17.95
CA HIS A 19 -8.57 25.63 -18.88
C HIS A 19 -7.08 25.30 -18.90
N ARG A 20 -6.58 24.79 -20.04
CA ARG A 20 -5.15 24.51 -20.23
C ARG A 20 -4.45 25.74 -20.82
N TYR A 21 -3.37 26.17 -20.16
CA TYR A 21 -2.55 27.30 -20.58
C TYR A 21 -1.28 26.79 -21.26
N ASN A 22 -1.15 27.02 -22.57
CA ASN A 22 0.04 26.71 -23.36
C ASN A 22 0.72 28.02 -23.76
N GLY A 23 1.52 28.58 -22.85
CA GLY A 23 2.05 29.94 -23.01
C GLY A 23 0.95 30.98 -22.84
N SER A 24 0.63 31.73 -23.91
CA SER A 24 -0.44 32.75 -23.91
C SER A 24 -1.80 32.23 -24.38
N GLU A 25 -1.87 31.02 -24.92
CA GLU A 25 -3.12 30.42 -25.41
C GLU A 25 -3.85 29.70 -24.27
N VAL A 26 -5.17 29.88 -24.23
CA VAL A 26 -6.07 29.22 -23.27
C VAL A 26 -7.04 28.33 -24.02
N LEU A 27 -6.97 27.02 -23.78
CA LEU A 27 -7.84 26.03 -24.40
C LEU A 27 -8.76 25.42 -23.33
N PRO A 28 -10.09 25.56 -23.45
CA PRO A 28 -11.02 24.79 -22.63
C PRO A 28 -10.95 23.32 -23.05
N GLU A 29 -10.70 22.44 -22.09
CA GLU A 29 -10.54 21.00 -22.30
C GLU A 29 -11.24 20.23 -21.18
N GLU A 30 -11.35 18.91 -21.34
CA GLU A 30 -11.71 17.99 -20.27
C GLU A 30 -10.46 17.26 -19.78
N ASP A 31 -10.31 17.15 -18.45
CA ASP A 31 -9.24 16.37 -17.84
C ASP A 31 -9.81 15.31 -16.90
N THR A 32 -9.11 14.18 -16.81
CA THR A 32 -9.51 13.07 -15.95
C THR A 32 -8.79 13.18 -14.62
N VAL A 33 -9.53 13.26 -13.52
CA VAL A 33 -8.99 13.37 -12.17
C VAL A 33 -9.36 12.15 -11.34
N ALA A 34 -8.49 11.81 -10.38
CA ALA A 34 -8.75 10.73 -9.45
C ALA A 34 -9.87 11.11 -8.47
N ILE A 35 -10.73 10.14 -8.15
CA ILE A 35 -11.73 10.28 -7.10
C ILE A 35 -11.09 9.95 -5.75
N GLU A 36 -11.33 10.83 -4.77
CA GLU A 36 -11.10 10.56 -3.36
C GLU A 36 -12.44 10.48 -2.62
N ALA A 37 -12.57 9.48 -1.75
CA ALA A 37 -13.76 9.26 -0.94
C ALA A 37 -13.39 8.96 0.52
N PRO A 38 -14.23 9.34 1.50
CA PRO A 38 -14.06 8.90 2.88
C PRO A 38 -14.53 7.44 3.04
N LEU A 39 -13.80 6.66 3.84
CA LEU A 39 -14.19 5.33 4.29
C LEU A 39 -14.04 5.24 5.81
N THR A 40 -15.15 5.10 6.52
CA THR A 40 -15.20 4.91 7.97
C THR A 40 -15.27 3.43 8.31
N ILE A 41 -14.24 2.94 8.97
CA ILE A 41 -14.15 1.56 9.47
C ILE A 41 -14.74 1.54 10.88
N GLN A 42 -15.77 0.72 11.06
CA GLN A 42 -16.38 0.43 12.35
C GLN A 42 -15.94 -0.94 12.85
N LEU A 43 -15.49 -1.01 14.10
CA LEU A 43 -15.13 -2.26 14.77
C LEU A 43 -16.17 -2.55 15.84
N ASP A 44 -16.88 -3.67 15.72
CA ASP A 44 -17.88 -4.13 16.69
C ASP A 44 -18.94 -3.04 17.03
N GLY A 45 -19.32 -2.23 16.03
CA GLY A 45 -20.31 -1.16 16.13
C GLY A 45 -19.76 0.22 16.48
N GLU A 46 -18.48 0.34 16.82
CA GLU A 46 -17.84 1.60 17.18
C GLU A 46 -16.95 2.14 16.04
N GLU A 47 -16.98 3.44 15.79
CA GLU A 47 -16.08 4.07 14.81
C GLU A 47 -14.62 3.96 15.24
N PHE A 48 -13.83 3.27 14.44
CA PHE A 48 -12.41 3.08 14.70
C PHE A 48 -11.55 4.12 13.97
N ALA A 49 -11.70 4.21 12.65
CA ALA A 49 -10.92 5.14 11.84
C ALA A 49 -11.67 5.54 10.57
N THR A 50 -11.44 6.78 10.10
CA THR A 50 -11.84 7.22 8.76
C THR A 50 -10.60 7.45 7.90
N LEU A 51 -10.57 6.78 6.74
CA LEU A 51 -9.55 6.92 5.71
C LEU A 51 -10.07 7.78 4.57
N VAL A 52 -9.18 8.50 3.89
CA VAL A 52 -9.45 9.04 2.55
C VAL A 52 -8.76 8.11 1.55
N TYR A 53 -9.50 7.54 0.60
CA TYR A 53 -9.02 6.50 -0.30
C TYR A 53 -9.62 6.60 -1.71
N THR A 54 -9.06 5.83 -2.64
CA THR A 54 -9.68 5.59 -3.95
C THR A 54 -10.61 4.38 -3.85
N PRO A 55 -11.92 4.52 -4.16
CA PRO A 55 -12.95 3.48 -3.98
C PRO A 55 -12.79 2.26 -4.91
N SER A 56 -11.73 1.50 -4.64
CA SER A 56 -11.35 0.25 -5.29
C SER A 56 -10.67 -0.67 -4.28
N ASP A 57 -10.83 -1.97 -4.46
CA ASP A 57 -10.24 -3.00 -3.60
C ASP A 57 -10.51 -2.77 -2.10
N THR A 58 -11.70 -2.26 -1.76
CA THR A 58 -12.06 -1.79 -0.41
C THR A 58 -11.87 -2.87 0.67
N ILE A 59 -12.23 -4.12 0.37
CA ILE A 59 -12.03 -5.25 1.29
C ILE A 59 -10.54 -5.48 1.56
N ASP A 60 -9.69 -5.36 0.53
CA ASP A 60 -8.23 -5.48 0.69
C ASP A 60 -7.69 -4.30 1.51
N LEU A 61 -8.16 -3.08 1.25
CA LEU A 61 -7.76 -1.90 2.03
C LEU A 61 -8.09 -2.08 3.51
N VAL A 62 -9.34 -2.41 3.85
CA VAL A 62 -9.78 -2.56 5.24
C VAL A 62 -9.01 -3.69 5.92
N THR A 63 -8.88 -4.85 5.28
CA THR A 63 -8.13 -5.99 5.84
C THR A 63 -6.68 -5.62 6.10
N GLY A 64 -6.02 -5.00 5.12
CA GLY A 64 -4.62 -4.62 5.23
C GLY A 64 -4.38 -3.52 6.24
N PHE A 65 -5.29 -2.53 6.33
CA PHE A 65 -5.24 -1.47 7.33
C PHE A 65 -5.31 -2.05 8.75
N LEU A 66 -6.26 -2.95 9.02
CA LEU A 66 -6.37 -3.61 10.33
C LEU A 66 -5.11 -4.41 10.68
N ALA A 67 -4.50 -5.07 9.70
CA ALA A 67 -3.26 -5.81 9.89
C ALA A 67 -2.05 -4.88 10.10
N SER A 68 -1.97 -3.79 9.35
CA SER A 68 -0.97 -2.74 9.51
C SER A 68 -1.08 -2.06 10.87
N GLU A 69 -2.27 -1.86 11.42
CA GLU A 69 -2.47 -1.35 12.78
C GLU A 69 -2.20 -2.41 13.87
N GLY A 70 -1.98 -3.67 13.49
CA GLY A 70 -1.72 -4.78 14.41
C GLY A 70 -2.96 -5.31 15.13
N LEU A 71 -4.17 -4.96 14.67
CA LEU A 71 -5.43 -5.49 15.19
C LEU A 71 -5.66 -6.94 14.81
N ILE A 72 -5.17 -7.32 13.62
CA ILE A 72 -5.18 -8.70 13.14
C ILE A 72 -3.78 -9.09 12.66
N ARG A 73 -3.53 -10.40 12.68
CA ARG A 73 -2.37 -11.07 12.09
C ARG A 73 -2.79 -12.04 11.00
N PHE A 74 -4.00 -12.58 11.09
CA PHE A 74 -4.55 -13.55 10.15
C PHE A 74 -5.96 -13.15 9.75
N ILE A 75 -6.35 -13.47 8.52
CA ILE A 75 -7.70 -13.18 7.99
C ILE A 75 -8.81 -13.81 8.85
N ASP A 76 -8.56 -14.98 9.43
CA ASP A 76 -9.55 -15.72 10.23
C ASP A 76 -9.96 -15.00 11.52
N GLN A 77 -9.23 -13.96 11.93
CA GLN A 77 -9.60 -13.10 13.07
C GLN A 77 -10.74 -12.14 12.74
N ILE A 78 -11.01 -11.90 11.44
CA ILE A 78 -12.21 -11.20 10.99
C ILE A 78 -13.35 -12.22 10.97
N GLU A 79 -14.37 -11.99 11.81
CA GLU A 79 -15.61 -12.78 11.82
C GLU A 79 -16.49 -12.39 10.63
N SER A 80 -16.66 -11.08 10.39
CA SER A 80 -17.40 -10.56 9.25
C SER A 80 -16.86 -9.19 8.83
N LEU A 81 -16.95 -8.90 7.53
CA LEU A 81 -16.65 -7.59 6.93
C LEU A 81 -17.73 -7.29 5.90
N THR A 82 -18.50 -6.24 6.13
CA THR A 82 -19.58 -5.77 5.25
C THR A 82 -19.29 -4.34 4.82
N LEU A 83 -19.50 -4.04 3.54
CA LEU A 83 -19.28 -2.71 3.00
C LEU A 83 -20.63 -2.05 2.69
N GLU A 84 -20.79 -0.81 3.15
CA GLU A 84 -21.82 0.13 2.73
C GLU A 84 -21.11 1.23 1.93
N GLU A 85 -20.63 0.89 0.73
CA GLU A 85 -19.76 1.75 -0.08
C GLU A 85 -20.46 3.05 -0.52
N ASP A 86 -21.78 3.03 -0.69
CA ASP A 86 -22.62 4.21 -0.97
C ASP A 86 -22.62 5.23 0.18
N ARG A 87 -22.45 4.76 1.41
CA ARG A 87 -22.37 5.59 2.62
C ARG A 87 -20.94 5.79 3.11
N GLY A 88 -19.96 5.11 2.49
CA GLY A 88 -18.56 5.15 2.91
C GLY A 88 -18.32 4.46 4.25
N PHE A 89 -18.99 3.35 4.54
CA PHE A 89 -18.76 2.56 5.77
C PHE A 89 -18.26 1.15 5.49
N ALA A 90 -17.37 0.67 6.37
CA ALA A 90 -16.96 -0.73 6.44
C ALA A 90 -17.22 -1.24 7.86
N HIS A 91 -18.15 -2.17 8.01
CA HIS A 91 -18.50 -2.78 9.28
C HIS A 91 -17.70 -4.07 9.46
N VAL A 92 -16.83 -4.10 10.47
CA VAL A 92 -15.96 -5.24 10.75
C VAL A 92 -16.25 -5.75 12.15
N LYS A 93 -16.41 -7.07 12.23
CA LYS A 93 -16.56 -7.80 13.50
C LYS A 93 -15.33 -8.69 13.68
N LEU A 94 -14.65 -8.60 14.82
CA LEU A 94 -13.45 -9.38 15.10
C LEU A 94 -13.76 -10.50 16.10
N ARG A 95 -13.24 -11.71 15.85
CA ARG A 95 -13.47 -12.87 16.76
C ARG A 95 -12.93 -12.63 18.17
N GLN A 96 -11.82 -11.90 18.27
CA GLN A 96 -11.20 -11.50 19.52
C GLN A 96 -10.62 -10.10 19.37
N LEU A 97 -11.29 -9.08 19.92
CA LEU A 97 -10.64 -7.80 20.22
C LEU A 97 -9.62 -8.04 21.34
N HIS A 98 -8.33 -8.10 21.00
CA HIS A 98 -7.26 -8.14 22.00
C HIS A 98 -7.43 -6.98 22.98
N GLN A 99 -7.27 -7.18 24.29
CA GLN A 99 -7.44 -6.11 25.31
C GLN A 99 -6.66 -4.80 25.01
N LEU A 100 -5.56 -4.89 24.25
CA LEU A 100 -4.76 -3.75 23.79
C LEU A 100 -5.47 -2.88 22.75
N SER A 101 -6.35 -3.44 21.90
CA SER A 101 -7.10 -2.65 20.93
C SER A 101 -8.04 -1.66 21.62
N ARG A 102 -8.56 -2.00 22.81
CA ARG A 102 -9.47 -1.18 23.60
C ARG A 102 -8.85 0.15 24.09
N GLN A 103 -7.53 0.20 24.31
CA GLN A 103 -6.82 1.46 24.63
C GLN A 103 -6.45 2.27 23.37
N LEU A 104 -6.50 1.65 22.20
CA LEU A 104 -6.15 2.25 20.90
C LEU A 104 -7.38 2.78 20.14
N VAL A 105 -8.60 2.41 20.56
CA VAL A 105 -9.88 2.95 20.06
C VAL A 105 -10.09 4.37 20.58
N SER A 106 -9.29 5.31 20.08
CA SER A 106 -9.66 6.73 20.05
C SER A 106 -10.00 7.03 18.60
N LYS A 107 -11.17 7.62 18.30
CA LYS A 107 -11.58 7.97 16.91
C LYS A 107 -10.42 8.59 16.14
N ARG A 108 -9.96 7.94 15.06
CA ARG A 108 -8.82 8.41 14.25
C ARG A 108 -9.28 8.94 12.90
N PHE A 109 -8.84 10.14 12.55
CA PHE A 109 -8.98 10.66 11.20
C PHE A 109 -7.63 10.58 10.49
N ILE A 110 -7.52 9.79 9.43
CA ILE A 110 -6.27 9.55 8.71
C ILE A 110 -6.43 10.11 7.30
N GLY A 111 -5.92 11.32 7.08
CA GLY A 111 -5.92 11.96 5.77
C GLY A 111 -4.92 11.34 4.79
N SER A 112 -5.19 11.52 3.49
CA SER A 112 -4.40 11.00 2.35
C SER A 112 -2.89 11.35 2.41
N CYS A 113 -2.56 12.56 2.92
CA CYS A 113 -1.18 13.07 3.00
C CYS A 113 -0.42 12.80 4.32
N CYS A 114 -1.01 12.09 5.28
CA CYS A 114 -0.37 11.68 6.54
C CYS A 114 0.11 12.81 7.46
N GLY A 115 -0.84 13.48 8.12
CA GLY A 115 -0.55 14.37 9.24
C GLY A 115 -1.04 13.79 10.57
N LYS A 116 -0.09 13.24 11.36
CA LYS A 116 -0.16 12.92 12.83
C LYS A 116 -0.63 11.51 13.25
N SER A 117 0.34 10.63 13.49
CA SER A 117 0.42 9.83 14.74
C SER A 117 1.86 9.30 14.97
N ARG A 118 2.84 10.21 15.10
CA ARG A 118 4.25 9.81 15.31
C ARG A 118 4.52 9.05 16.62
N GLN A 119 3.56 9.01 17.56
CA GLN A 119 3.81 8.51 18.92
C GLN A 119 3.31 7.09 19.18
N PHE A 120 2.38 6.54 18.40
CA PHE A 120 1.76 5.24 18.70
C PHE A 120 2.17 4.08 17.78
N TYR A 121 2.62 4.36 16.56
CA TYR A 121 3.11 3.32 15.64
C TYR A 121 4.23 2.49 16.32
N PHE A 122 5.28 3.15 16.83
CA PHE A 122 6.46 2.46 17.39
C PHE A 122 6.19 1.42 18.48
N HIS A 123 5.17 1.59 19.34
CA HIS A 123 4.98 0.66 20.47
C HIS A 123 4.35 -0.69 20.03
N ASN A 124 3.43 -0.68 19.07
CA ASN A 124 2.85 -1.90 18.50
C ASN A 124 3.75 -2.53 17.43
N ASP A 125 4.51 -1.68 16.72
CA ASP A 125 5.34 -2.07 15.60
C ASP A 125 6.50 -2.96 16.01
N MET A 126 7.16 -2.65 17.13
CA MET A 126 8.24 -3.49 17.69
C MET A 126 7.79 -4.92 18.00
N ARG A 127 6.49 -5.16 18.26
CA ARG A 127 5.96 -6.49 18.60
C ARG A 127 5.49 -7.30 17.39
N THR A 128 5.24 -6.63 16.27
CA THR A 128 4.59 -7.25 15.09
C THR A 128 5.52 -7.31 13.88
N ALA A 129 6.36 -6.29 13.67
CA ALA A 129 7.43 -6.36 12.68
C ALA A 129 8.54 -7.30 13.18
N LYS A 130 8.91 -8.25 12.34
CA LYS A 130 10.03 -9.15 12.58
C LYS A 130 11.11 -8.89 11.54
N THR A 131 12.36 -9.12 11.92
CA THR A 131 13.48 -9.11 10.97
C THR A 131 13.22 -10.08 9.83
N VAL A 132 13.31 -9.60 8.61
CA VAL A 132 13.07 -10.37 7.39
C VAL A 132 14.36 -11.10 7.00
N THR A 133 14.29 -12.42 6.96
CA THR A 133 15.43 -13.31 6.71
C THR A 133 15.39 -13.93 5.31
N THR A 134 14.90 -13.17 4.33
CA THR A 134 14.85 -13.68 2.94
C THR A 134 16.25 -13.86 2.36
N LYS A 135 16.40 -14.91 1.55
CA LYS A 135 17.58 -15.18 0.72
C LYS A 135 17.34 -14.86 -0.75
N LEU A 136 16.20 -14.25 -1.08
CA LEU A 136 15.86 -13.85 -2.43
C LEU A 136 16.92 -12.88 -2.95
N GLN A 137 17.31 -13.07 -4.21
CA GLN A 137 18.19 -12.14 -4.93
C GLN A 137 17.46 -11.64 -6.18
N LEU A 138 17.74 -10.39 -6.56
CA LEU A 138 17.36 -9.83 -7.85
C LEU A 138 18.58 -9.41 -8.64
N THR A 139 18.54 -9.64 -9.95
CA THR A 139 19.48 -9.02 -10.85
C THR A 139 19.12 -7.54 -11.08
N ILE A 140 20.12 -6.71 -11.40
CA ILE A 140 19.90 -5.31 -11.76
C ILE A 140 18.84 -5.14 -12.88
N PRO A 141 18.86 -5.91 -14.00
CA PRO A 141 17.82 -5.84 -15.01
C PRO A 141 16.42 -6.20 -14.51
N GLN A 142 16.29 -7.15 -13.57
CA GLN A 142 15.00 -7.47 -12.97
C GLN A 142 14.43 -6.29 -12.16
N CYS A 143 15.28 -5.56 -11.43
CA CYS A 143 14.85 -4.34 -10.72
C CYS A 143 14.24 -3.30 -11.68
N PHE A 144 14.90 -3.06 -12.82
CA PHE A 144 14.38 -2.14 -13.84
C PHE A 144 13.09 -2.67 -14.49
N HIS A 145 13.07 -3.95 -14.85
CA HIS A 145 11.92 -4.59 -15.47
C HIS A 145 10.65 -4.45 -14.61
N LEU A 146 10.72 -4.83 -13.33
CA LEU A 146 9.59 -4.74 -12.41
C LEU A 146 9.10 -3.30 -12.21
N MET A 147 10.03 -2.33 -12.14
CA MET A 147 9.67 -0.92 -11.97
C MET A 147 9.09 -0.28 -13.23
N ASN A 148 9.49 -0.73 -14.41
CA ASN A 148 8.90 -0.32 -15.68
C ASN A 148 7.50 -0.94 -15.85
N GLU A 149 7.35 -2.23 -15.58
CA GLU A 149 6.07 -2.93 -15.67
C GLU A 149 5.04 -2.32 -14.68
N LEU A 150 5.46 -1.91 -13.47
CA LEU A 150 4.62 -1.14 -12.55
C LEU A 150 4.12 0.17 -13.17
N GLN A 151 4.97 0.90 -13.88
CA GLN A 151 4.58 2.17 -14.53
C GLN A 151 3.64 1.94 -15.72
N GLU A 152 3.88 0.88 -16.49
CA GLU A 152 3.09 0.49 -17.67
C GLU A 152 1.73 -0.13 -17.31
N GLN A 153 1.57 -0.76 -16.14
CA GLN A 153 0.28 -1.30 -15.70
C GLN A 153 -0.59 -0.28 -14.95
N SER A 154 -0.05 0.88 -14.57
CA SER A 154 -0.79 1.90 -13.82
C SER A 154 -1.66 2.80 -14.72
N ALA A 155 -2.75 2.25 -15.27
CA ALA A 155 -3.65 2.98 -16.17
C ALA A 155 -4.22 4.25 -15.50
N GLU A 156 -4.71 4.15 -14.26
CA GLU A 156 -5.30 5.29 -13.56
C GLU A 156 -4.26 6.37 -13.20
N PHE A 157 -3.01 5.97 -12.93
CA PHE A 157 -1.93 6.94 -12.74
C PHE A 157 -1.55 7.65 -14.05
N ARG A 158 -1.56 6.94 -15.19
CA ARG A 158 -1.33 7.60 -16.48
C ARG A 158 -2.43 8.58 -16.84
N LEU A 159 -3.67 8.27 -16.46
CA LEU A 159 -4.83 9.12 -16.73
C LEU A 159 -4.86 10.35 -15.82
N THR A 160 -4.52 10.19 -14.54
CA THR A 160 -4.76 11.25 -13.54
C THR A 160 -3.50 11.88 -12.97
N GLY A 161 -2.36 11.18 -13.02
CA GLY A 161 -1.14 11.53 -12.26
C GLY A 161 -1.30 11.53 -10.74
N GLY A 162 -2.50 11.27 -10.21
CA GLY A 162 -2.89 11.54 -8.82
C GLY A 162 -2.82 10.35 -7.87
N LEU A 163 -2.48 9.16 -8.38
CA LEU A 163 -2.48 7.93 -7.58
C LEU A 163 -1.07 7.39 -7.30
N HIS A 164 -0.92 6.73 -6.15
CA HIS A 164 0.22 5.90 -5.83
C HIS A 164 -0.05 4.44 -6.18
N ASN A 165 0.97 3.76 -6.72
CA ASN A 165 0.87 2.36 -7.11
C ASN A 165 1.85 1.54 -6.29
N ALA A 166 1.38 0.39 -5.86
CA ALA A 166 2.17 -0.66 -5.23
C ALA A 166 1.94 -1.97 -5.97
N ALA A 167 2.96 -2.81 -6.01
CA ALA A 167 2.83 -4.15 -6.55
C ALA A 167 3.58 -5.19 -5.73
N LEU A 168 2.95 -6.36 -5.60
CA LEU A 168 3.61 -7.57 -5.15
C LEU A 168 4.14 -8.29 -6.38
N CYS A 169 5.43 -8.57 -6.39
CA CYS A 169 6.12 -9.14 -7.54
C CYS A 169 6.79 -10.46 -7.16
N THR A 170 6.93 -11.33 -8.15
CA THR A 170 8.04 -12.29 -8.16
C THR A 170 9.30 -11.58 -8.68
N VAL A 171 10.41 -12.30 -8.84
CA VAL A 171 11.62 -11.74 -9.49
C VAL A 171 11.42 -11.38 -10.97
N ASN A 172 10.39 -11.91 -11.63
CA ASN A 172 10.22 -11.78 -13.09
C ASN A 172 8.92 -11.13 -13.55
N LYS A 173 7.93 -10.94 -12.66
CA LYS A 173 6.63 -10.39 -13.04
C LYS A 173 5.89 -9.80 -11.85
N LEU A 174 4.99 -8.86 -12.14
CA LEU A 174 3.96 -8.42 -11.19
C LEU A 174 2.92 -9.52 -10.99
N LEU A 175 2.56 -9.78 -9.74
CA LEU A 175 1.47 -10.69 -9.37
C LEU A 175 0.19 -9.94 -9.04
N LEU A 176 0.34 -8.76 -8.45
CA LEU A 176 -0.75 -7.96 -7.95
C LEU A 176 -0.34 -6.49 -8.01
N THR A 177 -1.20 -5.65 -8.57
CA THR A 177 -1.10 -4.20 -8.55
C THR A 177 -2.25 -3.61 -7.75
N ARG A 178 -1.97 -2.55 -6.99
CA ARG A 178 -2.98 -1.76 -6.28
C ARG A 178 -2.64 -0.29 -6.39
N ALA A 179 -3.68 0.51 -6.62
CA ALA A 179 -3.60 1.95 -6.74
C ALA A 179 -4.44 2.62 -5.64
N ASP A 180 -3.95 3.75 -5.12
CA ASP A 180 -4.72 4.60 -4.23
C ASP A 180 -4.14 6.02 -4.18
N ILE A 181 -4.98 7.02 -3.93
CA ILE A 181 -4.53 8.40 -3.70
C ILE A 181 -3.57 8.47 -2.49
N GLY A 182 -3.80 7.63 -1.47
CA GLY A 182 -2.95 7.46 -0.32
C GLY A 182 -1.88 6.39 -0.56
N ARG A 183 -0.60 6.78 -0.53
CA ARG A 183 0.52 5.84 -0.69
C ARG A 183 0.51 4.67 0.30
N HIS A 184 0.00 4.92 1.52
CA HIS A 184 -0.12 3.90 2.57
C HIS A 184 -1.29 2.96 2.33
N ASN A 185 -2.38 3.46 1.76
CA ASN A 185 -3.56 2.67 1.39
C ASN A 185 -3.22 1.72 0.25
N ALA A 186 -2.43 2.15 -0.73
CA ALA A 186 -1.96 1.28 -1.81
C ALA A 186 -1.20 0.06 -1.25
N LEU A 187 -0.35 0.28 -0.24
CA LEU A 187 0.34 -0.80 0.48
C LEU A 187 -0.60 -1.65 1.33
N ASP A 188 -1.56 -1.04 2.02
CA ASP A 188 -2.56 -1.79 2.79
C ASP A 188 -3.41 -2.69 1.87
N LYS A 189 -3.82 -2.21 0.69
CA LYS A 189 -4.49 -3.04 -0.31
C LYS A 189 -3.64 -4.25 -0.70
N ILE A 190 -2.32 -4.09 -0.92
CA ILE A 190 -1.43 -5.24 -1.15
C ILE A 190 -1.45 -6.19 0.06
N TYR A 191 -1.36 -5.66 1.28
CA TYR A 191 -1.30 -6.49 2.48
C TYR A 191 -2.60 -7.27 2.72
N GLY A 192 -3.75 -6.63 2.56
CA GLY A 192 -5.04 -7.28 2.70
C GLY A 192 -5.23 -8.40 1.69
N HIS A 193 -4.80 -8.18 0.44
CA HIS A 193 -4.84 -9.22 -0.58
C HIS A 193 -3.96 -10.43 -0.20
N ILE A 194 -2.73 -10.18 0.29
CA ILE A 194 -1.82 -11.22 0.77
C ILE A 194 -2.48 -12.06 1.86
N LEU A 195 -3.14 -11.43 2.83
CA LEU A 195 -3.78 -12.11 3.95
C LEU A 195 -5.02 -12.90 3.52
N ARG A 196 -5.88 -12.31 2.68
CA ARG A 196 -7.10 -12.95 2.18
C ARG A 196 -6.81 -14.18 1.34
N HIS A 197 -5.78 -14.11 0.49
CA HIS A 197 -5.40 -15.20 -0.40
C HIS A 197 -4.28 -16.08 0.18
N ARG A 198 -3.84 -15.82 1.42
CA ARG A 198 -2.80 -16.55 2.14
C ARG A 198 -1.52 -16.73 1.31
N LEU A 199 -1.11 -15.67 0.61
CA LEU A 199 0.03 -15.72 -0.30
C LEU A 199 1.35 -15.89 0.45
N SER A 200 2.23 -16.75 -0.06
CA SER A 200 3.62 -16.80 0.38
C SER A 200 4.38 -15.56 -0.10
N VAL A 201 5.03 -14.89 0.84
CA VAL A 201 5.74 -13.61 0.66
C VAL A 201 7.27 -13.75 0.66
N ARG A 202 7.81 -14.91 1.06
CA ARG A 202 9.26 -15.10 1.28
C ARG A 202 10.09 -14.92 0.00
N ASP A 203 9.49 -15.23 -1.13
CA ASP A 203 10.02 -15.19 -2.48
C ASP A 203 9.46 -13.99 -3.28
N LYS A 204 8.93 -12.98 -2.58
CA LYS A 204 8.30 -11.81 -3.20
C LYS A 204 9.10 -10.54 -2.99
N VAL A 205 8.83 -9.59 -3.87
CA VAL A 205 9.40 -8.25 -3.91
C VAL A 205 8.26 -7.25 -3.88
N LEU A 206 8.44 -6.13 -3.19
CA LEU A 206 7.47 -5.05 -3.18
C LEU A 206 8.00 -3.92 -4.07
N ALA A 207 7.28 -3.59 -5.14
CA ALA A 207 7.57 -2.45 -6.00
C ALA A 207 6.61 -1.31 -5.70
N PHE A 208 7.12 -0.09 -5.57
CA PHE A 208 6.35 1.05 -5.07
C PHE A 208 6.67 2.35 -5.80
N SER A 209 5.63 3.13 -6.12
CA SER A 209 5.81 4.40 -6.85
C SER A 209 6.20 5.57 -5.95
N GLY A 210 5.91 5.50 -4.64
CA GLY A 210 6.12 6.59 -3.69
C GLY A 210 7.47 6.58 -2.97
N ARG A 211 7.75 7.63 -2.19
CA ARG A 211 8.91 7.71 -1.29
C ARG A 211 8.87 6.62 -0.23
N ILE A 212 10.04 6.11 0.13
CA ILE A 212 10.18 5.09 1.19
C ILE A 212 10.35 5.81 2.53
N SER A 213 9.24 5.98 3.25
CA SER A 213 9.23 6.45 4.65
C SER A 213 9.45 5.29 5.62
N SER A 214 9.67 5.61 6.89
CA SER A 214 9.73 4.62 7.98
C SER A 214 8.47 3.74 8.05
N GLU A 215 7.30 4.34 7.85
CA GLU A 215 6.01 3.63 7.82
C GLU A 215 5.93 2.66 6.63
N VAL A 216 6.45 3.02 5.46
CA VAL A 216 6.50 2.14 4.29
C VAL A 216 7.43 0.95 4.54
N ALA A 217 8.64 1.20 5.04
CA ALA A 217 9.60 0.14 5.36
C ALA A 217 9.04 -0.83 6.40
N LEU A 218 8.36 -0.31 7.42
CA LEU A 218 7.71 -1.10 8.43
C LEU A 218 6.55 -1.95 7.88
N LYS A 219 5.70 -1.40 7.00
CA LYS A 219 4.65 -2.19 6.35
C LYS A 219 5.23 -3.33 5.54
N ALA A 220 6.31 -3.09 4.80
CA ALA A 220 7.03 -4.17 4.10
C ALA A 220 7.53 -5.25 5.07
N ALA A 221 8.07 -4.86 6.24
CA ALA A 221 8.49 -5.80 7.28
C ALA A 221 7.32 -6.63 7.83
N LYS A 222 6.18 -5.99 8.11
CA LYS A 222 4.95 -6.66 8.59
C LYS A 222 4.39 -7.63 7.57
N MET A 223 4.44 -7.27 6.28
CA MET A 223 4.11 -8.16 5.18
C MET A 223 5.11 -9.32 5.06
N GLY A 224 6.30 -9.22 5.64
CA GLY A 224 7.37 -10.22 5.52
C GLY A 224 8.14 -10.15 4.20
N VAL A 225 8.08 -9.03 3.49
CA VAL A 225 8.79 -8.81 2.22
C VAL A 225 10.15 -8.19 2.48
N GLY A 226 11.21 -8.81 1.98
CA GLY A 226 12.58 -8.42 2.29
C GLY A 226 13.26 -7.52 1.27
N ILE A 227 12.61 -7.24 0.13
CA ILE A 227 13.15 -6.36 -0.90
C ILE A 227 12.09 -5.35 -1.32
N LEU A 228 12.43 -4.07 -1.20
CA LEU A 228 11.58 -2.93 -1.50
C LEU A 228 12.22 -2.08 -2.61
N LEU A 229 11.54 -2.02 -3.74
CA LEU A 229 11.94 -1.24 -4.92
C LEU A 229 11.10 0.04 -5.00
N SER A 230 11.74 1.18 -5.28
CA SER A 230 11.05 2.44 -5.53
C SER A 230 11.73 3.30 -6.58
N LYS A 231 10.90 4.04 -7.34
CA LYS A 231 11.35 5.12 -8.23
C LYS A 231 11.76 6.39 -7.48
N SER A 232 11.42 6.49 -6.20
CA SER A 232 11.56 7.69 -5.37
C SER A 232 12.64 7.53 -4.29
N ALA A 233 12.92 8.63 -3.57
CA ALA A 233 13.89 8.67 -2.48
C ALA A 233 13.41 7.92 -1.21
N PRO A 234 14.31 7.27 -0.47
CA PRO A 234 14.09 6.90 0.93
C PRO A 234 14.39 8.06 1.90
N THR A 235 13.95 7.94 3.15
CA THR A 235 14.34 8.85 4.26
C THR A 235 15.35 8.17 5.20
N ASP A 236 16.17 8.95 5.93
CA ASP A 236 17.17 8.42 6.88
C ASP A 236 16.57 7.43 7.89
N LEU A 237 15.44 7.79 8.51
CA LEU A 237 14.76 6.90 9.46
C LEU A 237 14.26 5.60 8.79
N ALA A 238 13.84 5.66 7.52
CA ALA A 238 13.44 4.46 6.79
C ALA A 238 14.63 3.53 6.54
N LEU A 239 15.80 4.09 6.21
CA LEU A 239 17.02 3.32 5.99
C LEU A 239 17.51 2.66 7.28
N ARG A 240 17.51 3.39 8.40
CA ARG A 240 17.86 2.81 9.72
C ARG A 240 16.95 1.63 10.08
N LEU A 241 15.64 1.80 9.93
CA LEU A 241 14.67 0.73 10.17
C LEU A 241 14.85 -0.44 9.20
N ALA A 242 15.12 -0.17 7.93
CA ALA A 242 15.36 -1.21 6.95
C ALA A 242 16.61 -2.02 7.27
N GLU A 243 17.66 -1.37 7.78
CA GLU A 243 18.88 -2.04 8.26
C GLU A 243 18.53 -3.02 9.40
N ASP A 244 17.88 -2.52 10.44
CA ASP A 244 17.48 -3.31 11.63
C ASP A 244 16.50 -4.45 11.28
N LEU A 245 15.60 -4.22 10.33
CA LEU A 245 14.57 -5.17 9.91
C LEU A 245 15.03 -6.11 8.79
N GLY A 246 16.27 -6.00 8.30
CA GLY A 246 16.79 -6.89 7.27
C GLY A 246 16.17 -6.67 5.89
N ILE A 247 15.72 -5.45 5.55
CA ILE A 247 15.05 -5.12 4.29
C ILE A 247 16.05 -4.45 3.33
N THR A 248 16.21 -5.02 2.15
CA THR A 248 16.95 -4.40 1.05
C THR A 248 16.12 -3.27 0.44
N VAL A 249 16.61 -2.04 0.54
CA VAL A 249 15.96 -0.86 -0.03
C VAL A 249 16.70 -0.43 -1.29
N VAL A 250 15.99 -0.40 -2.41
CA VAL A 250 16.49 0.13 -3.69
C VAL A 250 15.63 1.32 -4.10
N GLY A 251 16.24 2.50 -4.14
CA GLY A 251 15.59 3.75 -4.50
C GLY A 251 16.06 4.29 -5.85
N PHE A 252 15.38 5.35 -6.30
CA PHE A 252 15.72 6.06 -7.54
C PHE A 252 15.84 5.16 -8.78
N ILE A 253 15.06 4.08 -8.85
CA ILE A 253 15.05 3.18 -10.01
C ILE A 253 14.32 3.89 -11.15
N ARG A 254 15.08 4.36 -12.14
CA ARG A 254 14.57 5.02 -13.34
C ARG A 254 15.59 4.93 -14.46
N ARG A 255 15.11 4.73 -15.69
CA ARG A 255 15.97 4.59 -16.88
C ARG A 255 17.03 3.51 -16.61
N ASP A 256 18.30 3.89 -16.56
CA ASP A 256 19.44 2.99 -16.42
C ASP A 256 20.20 3.17 -15.09
N HIS A 257 19.57 3.79 -14.09
CA HIS A 257 20.18 3.99 -12.77
C HIS A 257 19.25 3.51 -11.64
N LEU A 258 19.86 2.87 -10.64
CA LEU A 258 19.25 2.54 -9.35
C LEU A 258 20.27 2.79 -8.23
N THR A 259 19.79 2.97 -7.00
CA THR A 259 20.65 3.09 -5.82
C THR A 259 20.20 2.09 -4.77
N VAL A 260 21.11 1.19 -4.38
CA VAL A 260 20.89 0.26 -3.27
C VAL A 260 21.39 0.91 -1.97
N TYR A 261 20.51 0.99 -0.97
CA TYR A 261 20.80 1.70 0.28
C TYR A 261 21.12 0.78 1.46
N THR A 262 20.52 -0.41 1.51
CA THR A 262 20.62 -1.36 2.62
C THR A 262 20.68 -2.77 2.07
N HIS A 263 21.38 -3.67 2.77
CA HIS A 263 21.50 -5.11 2.43
C HIS A 263 21.79 -5.37 0.92
N PRO A 264 22.88 -4.80 0.36
CA PRO A 264 23.18 -4.84 -1.06
C PRO A 264 23.49 -6.24 -1.60
N GLU A 265 23.84 -7.20 -0.75
CA GLU A 265 24.13 -8.59 -1.12
C GLU A 265 22.95 -9.33 -1.76
N ARG A 266 21.74 -8.75 -1.71
CA ARG A 266 20.55 -9.27 -2.39
C ARG A 266 20.36 -8.72 -3.81
N ILE A 267 21.14 -7.74 -4.22
CA ILE A 267 21.12 -7.20 -5.59
C ILE A 267 22.40 -7.65 -6.29
N VAL A 268 22.24 -8.49 -7.32
CA VAL A 268 23.36 -9.12 -8.02
C VAL A 268 23.53 -8.55 -9.42
N GLU A 269 24.78 -8.50 -9.87
CA GLU A 269 25.10 -8.22 -11.26
C GLU A 269 24.73 -9.43 -12.12
N CYS A 270 24.25 -9.21 -13.35
CA CYS A 270 24.17 -10.29 -14.33
C CYS A 270 25.60 -10.73 -14.65
N ARG A 271 25.90 -12.01 -14.41
CA ARG A 271 27.09 -12.65 -14.96
C ARG A 271 26.81 -13.18 -16.35
#